data_AF-A0A431RIH2-F1
#
_entry.id   AF-A0A431RIH2-F1
#
_cell.length_a   1.000
_cell.length_b   1.000
_cell.length_c   1.000
_cell.angle_alpha   90.00
_cell.angle_beta   90.00
_cell.angle_gamma   90.00
#
_symmetry.space_group_name_H-M   'P 1'
#
loop_
_entity.id
_entity.type
_entity.pdbx_description
1 polymer ?
#
loop_
_entity_poly.entity_id
_entity_poly.type
_entity_poly.pdbx_seq_one_letter_code
_entity_poly.pdbx_strand_id
1 'polypeptide(L)'
;MTVTPETRFPTSLLEENDGPPVNPTDNRTMGEIIAARFSRRGFLMGSLAVSAIAATVSPLALVAADEARAAEGSAFKFDELEAGIDDKHHVAPGYDADVLLRWGDPLFADSPDFDPAKQSAEAQARQFGYNNDYVGYIPIDGSAEHGLLVVNHEYTNPHLMFPGIVSIVEKEGKKAAEVAPLSKEQVDVEMAAHGGTIVEIRKEGGKWQVVRDGKLNRRIMSTTEMALSGPVAGHDRVKTNADPSGARVIGTLNNCAGGVTPWGTYVMAEENIHGYFSGELPEGHSEAANYKRLGIPEGAYEWGAHYERFNLAKEPNEPNRFGWIVEVDVNDPNSVPRKRTAMGRFKHEGAESIVAGDGRVVFYLGDDERFDYVYKFVTAGKFNPDDRAANMNLLDDGTLHVAKFAEDGSVEWMPIVFGRGPLTAENGFASQADVLIETRRAADLLGATKMDRPEDIQPNAGNGKVYVMLTNNS
;
A
#
# COMPACT_ATOMS: atom_id res chain seq x y z
N MET A 1 -12.55 -16.44 -29.23
CA MET A 1 -13.92 -16.03 -28.86
C MET A 1 -13.78 -14.80 -28.01
N THR A 2 -14.30 -13.66 -28.42
CA THR A 2 -14.26 -12.43 -27.62
C THR A 2 -15.43 -12.42 -26.64
N VAL A 3 -15.12 -12.52 -25.34
CA VAL A 3 -15.99 -12.01 -24.28
C VAL A 3 -16.07 -10.48 -24.49
N THR A 4 -17.19 -9.84 -24.16
CA THR A 4 -17.25 -8.37 -24.21
C THR A 4 -16.26 -7.77 -23.20
N PRO A 5 -15.66 -6.59 -23.47
CA PRO A 5 -14.79 -5.88 -22.51
C PRO A 5 -15.49 -5.44 -21.20
N GLU A 6 -16.74 -5.84 -21.00
CA GLU A 6 -17.63 -5.39 -19.93
C GLU A 6 -17.67 -6.35 -18.74
N THR A 7 -17.10 -7.57 -18.84
CA THR A 7 -17.07 -8.48 -17.68
C THR A 7 -15.94 -8.11 -16.73
N ARG A 8 -16.28 -7.37 -15.69
CA ARG A 8 -15.40 -6.94 -14.60
C ARG A 8 -15.52 -7.92 -13.42
N PHE A 9 -14.39 -8.43 -12.91
CA PHE A 9 -14.36 -9.32 -11.75
C PHE A 9 -14.24 -8.50 -10.45
N PRO A 10 -14.87 -8.91 -9.33
CA PRO A 10 -14.89 -8.09 -8.10
C PRO A 10 -13.50 -7.72 -7.57
N THR A 11 -12.56 -8.65 -7.53
CA THR A 11 -11.19 -8.37 -7.06
C THR A 11 -10.44 -7.44 -8.02
N SER A 12 -10.63 -7.57 -9.34
CA SER A 12 -10.03 -6.65 -10.32
C SER A 12 -10.63 -5.24 -10.25
N LEU A 13 -11.89 -5.11 -9.86
CA LEU A 13 -12.53 -3.80 -9.65
C LEU A 13 -12.00 -3.06 -8.42
N LEU A 14 -11.68 -3.82 -7.36
CA LEU A 14 -11.08 -3.28 -6.14
C LEU A 14 -9.76 -2.56 -6.48
N GLU A 15 -8.86 -3.24 -7.19
CA GLU A 15 -7.54 -2.68 -7.52
C GLU A 15 -7.58 -1.65 -8.66
N GLU A 16 -8.58 -1.68 -9.55
CA GLU A 16 -8.84 -0.56 -10.47
C GLU A 16 -9.12 0.74 -9.67
N ASN A 17 -9.77 0.64 -8.50
CA ASN A 17 -10.12 1.74 -7.59
C ASN A 17 -10.86 2.91 -8.31
N ASP A 18 -11.58 2.57 -9.39
CA ASP A 18 -12.34 3.48 -10.26
C ASP A 18 -13.65 3.99 -9.61
N GLY A 19 -13.96 3.58 -8.38
CA GLY A 19 -15.16 3.94 -7.61
C GLY A 19 -15.14 5.38 -7.08
N PRO A 20 -16.30 6.09 -7.02
CA PRO A 20 -16.35 7.53 -6.75
C PRO A 20 -15.69 7.90 -5.41
N PRO A 21 -14.95 9.02 -5.33
CA PRO A 21 -14.14 9.38 -4.17
C PRO A 21 -14.98 9.52 -2.89
N VAL A 22 -14.51 8.97 -1.76
CA VAL A 22 -15.26 9.04 -0.50
C VAL A 22 -14.91 10.26 0.36
N ASN A 23 -13.87 11.04 0.00
CA ASN A 23 -13.51 12.27 0.71
C ASN A 23 -14.60 13.36 0.53
N PRO A 24 -15.35 13.73 1.58
CA PRO A 24 -16.51 14.60 1.47
C PRO A 24 -16.17 16.09 1.62
N THR A 25 -14.90 16.46 1.73
CA THR A 25 -14.50 17.82 2.13
C THR A 25 -14.39 18.79 0.95
N ASP A 26 -14.73 20.05 1.21
CA ASP A 26 -14.45 21.19 0.31
C ASP A 26 -12.98 21.69 0.46
N ASN A 27 -12.07 20.85 0.96
CA ASN A 27 -10.65 21.15 1.02
C ASN A 27 -10.08 21.30 -0.40
N ARG A 28 -9.08 22.17 -0.57
CA ARG A 28 -8.51 22.44 -1.89
C ARG A 28 -7.79 21.22 -2.46
N THR A 29 -7.94 21.00 -3.76
CA THR A 29 -7.21 19.96 -4.48
C THR A 29 -5.81 20.43 -4.88
N MET A 30 -4.91 19.48 -5.11
CA MET A 30 -3.57 19.77 -5.66
C MET A 30 -3.69 20.45 -7.03
N GLY A 31 -4.61 19.99 -7.89
CA GLY A 31 -4.93 20.64 -9.17
C GLY A 31 -5.34 22.12 -9.02
N GLU A 32 -6.18 22.48 -8.05
CA GLU A 32 -6.57 23.87 -7.79
C GLU A 32 -5.42 24.75 -7.28
N ILE A 33 -4.50 24.19 -6.50
CA ILE A 33 -3.30 24.88 -6.00
C ILE A 33 -2.32 25.12 -7.14
N ILE A 34 -2.10 24.11 -7.98
CA ILE A 34 -1.29 24.20 -9.21
C ILE A 34 -1.87 25.25 -10.18
N ALA A 35 -3.18 25.20 -10.44
CA ALA A 35 -3.87 26.14 -11.33
C ALA A 35 -3.76 27.59 -10.83
N ALA A 36 -3.93 27.82 -9.52
CA ALA A 36 -3.79 29.15 -8.93
C ALA A 36 -2.35 29.67 -9.00
N ARG A 37 -1.35 28.82 -8.71
CA ARG A 37 0.09 29.12 -8.86
C ARG A 37 0.45 29.54 -10.28
N PHE A 38 0.00 28.78 -11.29
CA PHE A 38 0.25 29.13 -12.69
C PHE A 38 -0.53 30.37 -13.13
N SER A 39 -1.76 30.57 -12.66
CA SER A 39 -2.53 31.79 -12.95
C SER A 39 -1.85 33.05 -12.40
N ARG A 40 -1.32 33.01 -11.17
CA ARG A 40 -0.55 34.12 -10.58
C ARG A 40 0.75 34.40 -11.32
N ARG A 41 1.51 33.35 -11.70
CA ARG A 41 2.71 33.50 -12.53
C ARG A 41 2.38 34.04 -13.92
N GLY A 42 1.31 33.57 -14.54
CA GLY A 42 0.79 34.06 -15.82
C GLY A 42 0.38 35.52 -15.77
N PHE A 43 -0.22 35.99 -14.67
CA PHE A 43 -0.52 37.41 -14.46
C PHE A 43 0.75 38.26 -14.28
N LEU A 44 1.70 37.81 -13.45
CA LEU A 44 2.96 38.52 -13.22
C LEU A 44 3.80 38.64 -14.49
N MET A 45 3.98 37.54 -15.23
CA MET A 45 4.67 37.53 -16.53
C MET A 45 3.85 38.24 -17.62
N GLY A 46 2.52 38.12 -17.58
CA GLY A 46 1.57 38.72 -18.52
C GLY A 46 1.40 40.24 -18.37
N SER A 47 1.93 40.85 -17.31
CA SER A 47 2.01 42.31 -17.18
C SER A 47 2.93 42.99 -18.21
N LEU A 48 3.66 42.19 -19.02
CA LEU A 48 4.40 42.63 -20.21
C LEU A 48 3.83 42.10 -21.54
N ALA A 49 2.81 41.23 -21.54
CA ALA A 49 2.26 40.64 -22.76
C ALA A 49 0.79 40.22 -22.60
N VAL A 50 -0.14 41.08 -23.02
CA VAL A 50 -1.55 40.72 -23.22
C VAL A 50 -1.69 39.99 -24.55
N SER A 51 -1.82 38.66 -24.53
CA SER A 51 -2.50 37.86 -25.58
C SER A 51 -2.72 36.40 -25.16
N ALA A 52 -3.96 35.93 -25.32
CA ALA A 52 -4.41 34.54 -25.41
C ALA A 52 -4.11 33.58 -24.23
N ILE A 53 -5.12 33.34 -23.38
CA ILE A 53 -5.32 32.05 -22.72
C ILE A 53 -6.55 31.40 -23.36
N ALA A 54 -6.32 30.45 -24.28
CA ALA A 54 -7.33 29.51 -24.76
C ALA A 54 -6.61 28.32 -25.42
N ALA A 55 -6.62 27.17 -24.73
CA ALA A 55 -6.08 25.87 -25.14
C ALA A 55 -4.56 25.71 -25.32
N THR A 56 -4.13 24.47 -25.05
CA THR A 56 -2.85 23.79 -25.35
C THR A 56 -1.52 24.38 -24.86
N VAL A 57 -0.65 23.45 -24.42
CA VAL A 57 0.79 23.67 -24.24
C VAL A 57 1.34 24.30 -25.52
N SER A 58 1.95 25.48 -25.42
CA SER A 58 2.48 26.17 -26.59
C SER A 58 3.58 25.31 -27.26
N PRO A 59 3.59 25.17 -28.60
CA PRO A 59 4.67 24.46 -29.30
C PRO A 59 6.07 25.01 -28.97
N LEU A 60 6.18 26.31 -28.67
CA LEU A 60 7.43 26.93 -28.21
C LEU A 60 7.87 26.46 -26.82
N ALA A 61 6.96 26.08 -25.94
CA ALA A 61 7.30 25.52 -24.62
C ALA A 61 7.76 24.07 -24.73
N LEU A 62 7.23 23.30 -25.69
CA LEU A 62 7.72 21.97 -26.05
C LEU A 62 9.11 22.04 -26.70
N VAL A 63 9.31 22.91 -27.70
CA VAL A 63 10.61 23.09 -28.36
C VAL A 63 11.67 23.62 -27.39
N ALA A 64 11.35 24.56 -26.50
CA ALA A 64 12.28 25.02 -25.47
C ALA A 64 12.57 23.94 -24.40
N ALA A 65 11.64 23.01 -24.16
CA ALA A 65 11.88 21.84 -23.31
C ALA A 65 12.80 20.81 -24.00
N ASP A 66 12.66 20.61 -25.32
CA ASP A 66 13.56 19.75 -26.10
C ASP A 66 14.98 20.35 -26.23
N GLU A 67 15.10 21.66 -26.46
CA GLU A 67 16.42 22.34 -26.44
C GLU A 67 17.06 22.32 -25.05
N ALA A 68 16.28 22.39 -23.97
CA ALA A 68 16.78 22.22 -22.61
C ALA A 68 17.17 20.76 -22.30
N ARG A 69 16.42 19.76 -22.81
CA ARG A 69 16.75 18.33 -22.72
C ARG A 69 18.04 17.98 -23.46
N ALA A 70 18.39 18.70 -24.52
CA ALA A 70 19.62 18.49 -25.29
C ALA A 70 20.91 18.93 -24.56
N ALA A 71 20.81 19.63 -23.42
CA ALA A 71 21.97 20.21 -22.71
C ALA A 71 22.52 19.37 -21.55
N GLU A 72 21.76 18.38 -21.05
CA GLU A 72 22.23 17.42 -20.03
C GLU A 72 22.25 16.01 -20.64
N GLY A 73 23.40 15.34 -20.62
CA GLY A 73 23.49 13.96 -21.08
C GLY A 73 22.62 13.04 -20.21
N SER A 74 21.85 12.16 -20.85
CA SER A 74 20.99 11.20 -20.14
C SER A 74 21.76 10.44 -19.06
N ALA A 75 21.16 10.32 -17.87
CA ALA A 75 21.69 9.45 -16.82
C ALA A 75 21.61 7.96 -17.21
N PHE A 76 20.73 7.63 -18.15
CA PHE A 76 20.52 6.28 -18.68
C PHE A 76 21.53 5.97 -19.80
N LYS A 77 21.99 4.71 -19.83
CA LYS A 77 23.01 4.20 -20.78
C LYS A 77 22.46 3.14 -21.73
N PHE A 78 21.15 3.16 -21.96
CA PHE A 78 20.43 2.22 -22.81
C PHE A 78 19.50 2.99 -23.74
N ASP A 79 19.20 2.41 -24.90
CA ASP A 79 18.25 2.97 -25.86
C ASP A 79 16.81 2.76 -25.36
N GLU A 80 15.98 3.80 -25.41
CA GLU A 80 14.57 3.73 -25.00
C GLU A 80 13.78 2.73 -25.87
N LEU A 81 12.89 1.97 -25.25
CA LEU A 81 12.06 0.97 -25.93
C LEU A 81 10.84 1.61 -26.60
N GLU A 82 10.45 1.09 -27.77
CA GLU A 82 9.17 1.45 -28.38
C GLU A 82 8.01 0.84 -27.58
N ALA A 83 6.99 1.66 -27.29
CA ALA A 83 5.79 1.19 -26.59
C ALA A 83 4.96 0.26 -27.49
N GLY A 84 4.54 -0.88 -26.94
CA GLY A 84 3.77 -1.91 -27.64
C GLY A 84 3.00 -2.82 -26.68
N ILE A 85 2.17 -3.71 -27.23
CA ILE A 85 1.38 -4.69 -26.48
C ILE A 85 1.53 -6.05 -27.17
N ASP A 86 2.29 -6.97 -26.57
CA ASP A 86 2.38 -8.37 -26.95
C ASP A 86 2.58 -9.27 -25.72
N ASP A 87 2.95 -10.54 -25.91
CA ASP A 87 3.12 -11.55 -24.85
C ASP A 87 4.56 -11.62 -24.28
N LYS A 88 5.40 -10.62 -24.55
CA LYS A 88 6.83 -10.63 -24.17
C LYS A 88 7.21 -9.51 -23.22
N HIS A 89 8.14 -9.83 -22.33
CA HIS A 89 8.85 -8.84 -21.53
C HIS A 89 10.04 -8.31 -22.34
N HIS A 90 9.89 -7.14 -22.97
CA HIS A 90 10.95 -6.50 -23.75
C HIS A 90 11.93 -5.75 -22.84
N VAL A 91 13.23 -5.89 -23.11
CA VAL A 91 14.31 -5.16 -22.42
C VAL A 91 15.24 -4.51 -23.44
N ALA A 92 15.94 -3.46 -23.02
CA ALA A 92 16.84 -2.71 -23.90
C ALA A 92 18.01 -3.58 -24.41
N PRO A 93 18.57 -3.29 -25.60
CA PRO A 93 19.70 -4.05 -26.15
C PRO A 93 20.89 -4.15 -25.18
N GLY A 94 21.38 -5.37 -24.95
CA GLY A 94 22.47 -5.65 -24.01
C GLY A 94 22.03 -6.02 -22.59
N TYR A 95 20.72 -6.04 -22.31
CA TYR A 95 20.12 -6.52 -21.07
C TYR A 95 19.40 -7.86 -21.29
N ASP A 96 19.22 -8.62 -20.21
CA ASP A 96 18.37 -9.81 -20.13
C ASP A 96 17.38 -9.71 -18.96
N ALA A 97 16.35 -10.56 -19.00
CA ALA A 97 15.37 -10.71 -17.93
C ALA A 97 15.14 -12.21 -17.67
N ASP A 98 15.42 -12.66 -16.45
CA ASP A 98 15.11 -14.01 -15.98
C ASP A 98 13.97 -13.94 -14.96
N VAL A 99 13.12 -14.97 -14.96
CA VAL A 99 12.13 -15.18 -13.91
C VAL A 99 12.80 -15.79 -12.68
N LEU A 100 12.80 -15.06 -11.56
CA LEU A 100 13.34 -15.54 -10.27
C LEU A 100 12.32 -16.38 -9.49
N LEU A 101 11.07 -15.88 -9.38
CA LEU A 101 9.96 -16.47 -8.64
C LEU A 101 8.63 -16.13 -9.34
N ARG A 102 7.64 -17.01 -9.19
CA ARG A 102 6.25 -16.84 -9.63
C ARG A 102 5.32 -17.37 -8.53
N TRP A 103 4.04 -17.01 -8.59
CA TRP A 103 3.02 -17.63 -7.76
C TRP A 103 3.13 -19.17 -7.78
N GLY A 104 3.11 -19.78 -6.59
CA GLY A 104 3.21 -21.22 -6.43
C GLY A 104 4.65 -21.77 -6.40
N ASP A 105 5.67 -20.99 -6.81
CA ASP A 105 7.05 -21.49 -6.79
C ASP A 105 7.50 -21.80 -5.34
N PRO A 106 8.25 -22.90 -5.13
CA PRO A 106 8.58 -23.37 -3.80
C PRO A 106 9.71 -22.56 -3.16
N LEU A 107 9.34 -21.77 -2.16
CA LEU A 107 10.20 -21.49 -1.01
C LEU A 107 10.50 -22.81 -0.27
N PHE A 108 11.44 -22.87 0.67
CA PHE A 108 11.74 -24.05 1.53
C PHE A 108 12.13 -25.38 0.83
N ALA A 109 12.97 -26.20 1.47
CA ALA A 109 13.46 -27.47 0.90
C ALA A 109 12.38 -28.56 0.73
N ASP A 110 11.33 -28.55 1.56
CA ASP A 110 10.28 -29.57 1.65
C ASP A 110 8.94 -29.16 1.01
N SER A 111 8.85 -27.95 0.45
CA SER A 111 7.61 -27.46 -0.15
C SER A 111 7.14 -28.30 -1.33
N PRO A 112 5.81 -28.50 -1.48
CA PRO A 112 5.24 -29.22 -2.61
C PRO A 112 5.41 -28.41 -3.90
N ASP A 113 5.48 -29.13 -5.02
CA ASP A 113 5.38 -28.54 -6.35
C ASP A 113 3.99 -27.91 -6.54
N PHE A 114 3.92 -26.87 -7.36
CA PHE A 114 2.67 -26.18 -7.66
C PHE A 114 1.77 -27.00 -8.59
N ASP A 115 0.54 -27.30 -8.14
CA ASP A 115 -0.53 -27.91 -8.94
C ASP A 115 -1.81 -27.09 -8.78
N PRO A 116 -2.16 -26.19 -9.73
CA PRO A 116 -3.37 -25.37 -9.63
C PRO A 116 -4.67 -26.18 -9.70
N ALA A 117 -4.63 -27.45 -10.10
CA ALA A 117 -5.79 -28.35 -10.05
C ALA A 117 -5.97 -29.05 -8.69
N LYS A 118 -5.00 -28.92 -7.77
CA LYS A 118 -5.02 -29.52 -6.43
C LYS A 118 -4.45 -28.61 -5.33
N GLN A 119 -4.48 -27.30 -5.53
CA GLN A 119 -3.90 -26.35 -4.57
C GLN A 119 -4.65 -26.41 -3.22
N SER A 120 -3.91 -26.30 -2.12
CA SER A 120 -4.45 -26.23 -0.76
C SER A 120 -3.81 -25.09 0.03
N ALA A 121 -4.44 -24.65 1.11
CA ALA A 121 -3.92 -23.58 1.96
C ALA A 121 -2.56 -23.96 2.59
N GLU A 122 -2.38 -25.23 2.94
CA GLU A 122 -1.13 -25.77 3.49
C GLU A 122 -0.01 -25.76 2.45
N ALA A 123 -0.30 -26.12 1.20
CA ALA A 123 0.66 -26.03 0.11
C ALA A 123 1.00 -24.57 -0.22
N GLN A 124 -0.01 -23.71 -0.33
CA GLN A 124 0.15 -22.29 -0.60
C GLN A 124 0.95 -21.55 0.49
N ALA A 125 0.80 -21.94 1.76
CA ALA A 125 1.58 -21.40 2.88
C ALA A 125 3.08 -21.78 2.85
N ARG A 126 3.48 -22.70 1.97
CA ARG A 126 4.87 -23.10 1.70
C ARG A 126 5.43 -22.55 0.39
N GLN A 127 4.58 -21.90 -0.41
CA GLN A 127 4.90 -21.41 -1.75
C GLN A 127 4.88 -19.87 -1.79
N PHE A 128 5.46 -19.29 -2.83
CA PHE A 128 5.35 -17.86 -3.13
C PHE A 128 3.88 -17.47 -3.38
N GLY A 129 3.49 -16.28 -2.90
CA GLY A 129 2.10 -15.80 -2.95
C GLY A 129 1.64 -15.34 -4.34
N TYR A 130 0.42 -14.82 -4.40
CA TYR A 130 -0.20 -14.31 -5.64
C TYR A 130 0.00 -12.78 -5.74
N ASN A 131 -0.07 -12.23 -6.97
CA ASN A 131 0.15 -10.80 -7.28
C ASN A 131 1.26 -10.18 -6.42
N ASN A 132 2.50 -10.54 -6.74
CA ASN A 132 3.64 -9.94 -6.06
C ASN A 132 3.71 -8.43 -6.35
N ASP A 133 3.83 -7.65 -5.30
CA ASP A 133 3.98 -6.20 -5.38
C ASP A 133 5.38 -5.80 -4.86
N TYR A 134 5.49 -5.03 -3.76
CA TYR A 134 6.75 -4.50 -3.23
C TYR A 134 7.89 -5.50 -3.29
N VAL A 135 9.06 -5.10 -3.77
CA VAL A 135 10.27 -5.91 -3.78
C VAL A 135 11.41 -5.17 -3.07
N GLY A 136 11.71 -5.58 -1.84
CA GLY A 136 12.86 -5.10 -1.06
C GLY A 136 14.02 -6.12 -1.05
N TYR A 137 15.25 -5.62 -1.00
CA TYR A 137 16.46 -6.44 -0.82
C TYR A 137 17.19 -6.07 0.47
N ILE A 138 17.39 -7.04 1.35
CA ILE A 138 18.10 -6.88 2.63
C ILE A 138 19.38 -7.71 2.58
N PRO A 139 20.57 -7.09 2.55
CA PRO A 139 21.83 -7.82 2.35
C PRO A 139 22.18 -8.70 3.55
N ILE A 140 22.60 -9.95 3.29
CA ILE A 140 23.24 -10.81 4.29
C ILE A 140 24.73 -10.45 4.31
N ASP A 141 25.29 -10.21 5.50
CA ASP A 141 26.69 -9.81 5.72
C ASP A 141 27.15 -8.61 4.85
N GLY A 142 26.22 -7.72 4.48
CA GLY A 142 26.49 -6.57 3.61
C GLY A 142 26.69 -6.89 2.12
N SER A 143 26.39 -8.12 1.68
CA SER A 143 26.58 -8.56 0.30
C SER A 143 25.54 -7.98 -0.66
N ALA A 144 26.01 -7.51 -1.83
CA ALA A 144 25.16 -7.11 -2.95
C ALA A 144 24.70 -8.29 -3.84
N GLU A 145 25.18 -9.51 -3.56
CA GLU A 145 24.91 -10.72 -4.36
C GLU A 145 24.39 -11.90 -3.51
N HIS A 146 24.08 -11.67 -2.23
CA HIS A 146 23.50 -12.65 -1.29
C HIS A 146 22.70 -11.91 -0.20
N GLY A 147 21.40 -12.18 -0.11
CA GLY A 147 20.52 -11.44 0.79
C GLY A 147 19.14 -12.08 0.92
N LEU A 148 18.27 -11.41 1.66
CA LEU A 148 16.84 -11.71 1.72
C LEU A 148 16.13 -10.82 0.72
N LEU A 149 15.35 -11.43 -0.16
CA LEU A 149 14.29 -10.75 -0.89
C LEU A 149 13.05 -10.72 0.00
N VAL A 150 12.45 -9.54 0.17
CA VAL A 150 11.17 -9.38 0.86
C VAL A 150 10.14 -8.90 -0.16
N VAL A 151 9.03 -9.64 -0.27
CA VAL A 151 8.06 -9.45 -1.34
C VAL A 151 6.64 -9.43 -0.80
N ASN A 152 5.88 -8.38 -1.08
CA ASN A 152 4.46 -8.31 -0.75
C ASN A 152 3.62 -9.19 -1.68
N HIS A 153 2.45 -9.63 -1.22
CA HIS A 153 1.44 -10.35 -2.00
C HIS A 153 0.09 -9.72 -1.75
N GLU A 154 -0.34 -8.91 -2.71
CA GLU A 154 -1.36 -7.89 -2.50
C GLU A 154 -2.77 -8.48 -2.48
N TYR A 155 -3.20 -9.07 -3.60
CA TYR A 155 -4.57 -9.53 -3.81
C TYR A 155 -4.62 -10.88 -4.55
N THR A 156 -5.79 -11.49 -4.67
CA THR A 156 -6.01 -12.69 -5.49
C THR A 156 -6.97 -12.46 -6.65
N ASN A 157 -6.73 -13.19 -7.74
CA ASN A 157 -7.66 -13.29 -8.86
C ASN A 157 -8.27 -14.70 -8.87
N PRO A 158 -9.32 -15.00 -8.08
CA PRO A 158 -9.86 -16.36 -7.94
C PRO A 158 -10.29 -16.95 -9.29
N HIS A 159 -10.77 -16.10 -10.21
CA HIS A 159 -11.15 -16.46 -11.58
C HIS A 159 -9.98 -16.94 -12.46
N LEU A 160 -8.72 -16.67 -12.07
CA LEU A 160 -7.49 -17.21 -12.66
C LEU A 160 -6.87 -18.33 -11.82
N MET A 161 -7.13 -18.35 -10.51
CA MET A 161 -6.53 -19.33 -9.60
C MET A 161 -7.22 -20.69 -9.61
N PHE A 162 -8.55 -20.73 -9.74
CA PHE A 162 -9.33 -21.95 -9.51
C PHE A 162 -9.97 -22.50 -10.79
N PRO A 163 -9.52 -23.66 -11.30
CA PRO A 163 -10.11 -24.28 -12.48
C PRO A 163 -11.62 -24.56 -12.32
N GLY A 164 -12.41 -24.11 -13.30
CA GLY A 164 -13.84 -24.42 -13.40
C GLY A 164 -14.80 -23.51 -12.63
N ILE A 165 -14.31 -22.50 -11.88
CA ILE A 165 -15.23 -21.55 -11.21
C ILE A 165 -15.83 -20.53 -12.18
N VAL A 166 -15.19 -20.28 -13.33
CA VAL A 166 -15.69 -19.34 -14.35
C VAL A 166 -16.50 -20.09 -15.40
N SER A 167 -17.74 -19.65 -15.61
CA SER A 167 -18.61 -20.11 -16.70
C SER A 167 -18.99 -18.96 -17.63
N ILE A 168 -19.22 -19.24 -18.92
CA ILE A 168 -19.74 -18.24 -19.86
C ILE A 168 -21.24 -18.44 -20.01
N VAL A 169 -22.00 -17.46 -19.54
CA VAL A 169 -23.47 -17.44 -19.56
C VAL A 169 -23.99 -16.42 -20.57
N GLU A 170 -25.21 -16.63 -21.07
CA GLU A 170 -25.90 -15.65 -21.92
C GLU A 170 -26.92 -14.87 -21.09
N LYS A 171 -26.70 -13.57 -20.93
CA LYS A 171 -27.58 -12.64 -20.20
C LYS A 171 -27.98 -11.52 -21.16
N GLU A 172 -29.29 -11.34 -21.35
CA GLU A 172 -29.85 -10.29 -22.23
C GLU A 172 -29.32 -10.31 -23.68
N GLY A 173 -28.96 -11.50 -24.20
CA GLY A 173 -28.36 -11.67 -25.53
C GLY A 173 -26.87 -11.27 -25.63
N LYS A 174 -26.23 -10.91 -24.52
CA LYS A 174 -24.78 -10.77 -24.38
C LYS A 174 -24.17 -11.98 -23.69
N LYS A 175 -22.92 -12.32 -24.03
CA LYS A 175 -22.12 -13.29 -23.26
C LYS A 175 -21.41 -12.57 -22.12
N ALA A 176 -21.58 -13.07 -20.91
CA ALA A 176 -20.88 -12.62 -19.71
C ALA A 176 -20.13 -13.81 -19.08
N ALA A 177 -19.02 -13.55 -18.39
CA ALA A 177 -18.46 -14.53 -17.48
C ALA A 177 -19.16 -14.44 -16.12
N GLU A 178 -19.43 -15.58 -15.50
CA GLU A 178 -20.00 -15.71 -14.16
C GLU A 178 -19.09 -16.58 -13.31
N VAL A 179 -18.75 -16.09 -12.12
CA VAL A 179 -17.90 -16.77 -11.15
C VAL A 179 -18.81 -17.49 -10.15
N ALA A 180 -18.61 -18.79 -9.98
CA ALA A 180 -19.30 -19.58 -8.96
C ALA A 180 -18.80 -19.20 -7.55
N PRO A 181 -19.66 -19.23 -6.51
CA PRO A 181 -19.26 -18.95 -5.14
C PRO A 181 -18.10 -19.82 -4.67
N LEU A 182 -17.11 -19.22 -4.01
CA LEU A 182 -15.94 -19.92 -3.51
C LEU A 182 -16.28 -20.88 -2.37
N SER A 183 -15.72 -22.09 -2.42
CA SER A 183 -15.72 -23.00 -1.28
C SER A 183 -14.82 -22.46 -0.17
N LYS A 184 -15.01 -22.97 1.06
CA LYS A 184 -14.16 -22.58 2.18
C LYS A 184 -12.68 -22.86 1.89
N GLU A 185 -12.39 -24.01 1.28
CA GLU A 185 -11.03 -24.44 0.94
C GLU A 185 -10.38 -23.51 -0.10
N GLN A 186 -11.17 -22.95 -1.03
CA GLN A 186 -10.70 -21.96 -1.99
C GLN A 186 -10.40 -20.62 -1.30
N VAL A 187 -11.27 -20.16 -0.40
CA VAL A 187 -10.99 -18.98 0.45
C VAL A 187 -9.75 -19.19 1.32
N ASP A 188 -9.54 -20.39 1.87
CA ASP A 188 -8.34 -20.72 2.66
C ASP A 188 -7.07 -20.64 1.80
N VAL A 189 -7.13 -21.04 0.52
CA VAL A 189 -6.04 -20.84 -0.45
C VAL A 189 -5.80 -19.36 -0.73
N GLU A 190 -6.85 -18.56 -0.95
CA GLU A 190 -6.69 -17.11 -1.13
C GLU A 190 -6.01 -16.47 0.07
N MET A 191 -6.49 -16.74 1.28
CA MET A 191 -5.92 -16.23 2.53
C MET A 191 -4.44 -16.61 2.70
N ALA A 192 -4.05 -17.83 2.29
CA ALA A 192 -2.66 -18.28 2.30
C ALA A 192 -1.81 -17.68 1.16
N ALA A 193 -2.42 -17.15 0.09
CA ALA A 193 -1.73 -16.53 -1.03
C ALA A 193 -1.36 -15.06 -0.78
N HIS A 194 -2.11 -14.36 0.07
CA HIS A 194 -1.87 -12.98 0.50
C HIS A 194 -0.67 -12.81 1.45
N GLY A 195 -0.28 -11.57 1.70
CA GLY A 195 0.62 -11.19 2.78
C GLY A 195 2.03 -10.85 2.27
N GLY A 196 3.01 -11.67 2.63
CA GLY A 196 4.39 -11.44 2.25
C GLY A 196 5.24 -12.70 2.21
N THR A 197 6.35 -12.64 1.48
CA THR A 197 7.42 -13.62 1.45
C THR A 197 8.72 -12.97 1.92
N ILE A 198 9.44 -13.65 2.81
CA ILE A 198 10.86 -13.42 3.05
C ILE A 198 11.57 -14.65 2.50
N VAL A 199 12.55 -14.46 1.62
CA VAL A 199 13.27 -15.57 0.98
C VAL A 199 14.74 -15.24 0.75
N GLU A 200 15.63 -16.14 1.17
CA GLU A 200 17.05 -16.04 0.90
C GLU A 200 17.33 -16.27 -0.59
N ILE A 201 18.05 -15.33 -1.22
CA ILE A 201 18.48 -15.41 -2.61
C ILE A 201 19.99 -15.17 -2.73
N ARG A 202 20.62 -15.86 -3.67
CA ARG A 202 22.04 -15.67 -4.01
C ARG A 202 22.23 -15.61 -5.51
N LYS A 203 23.19 -14.81 -5.96
CA LYS A 203 23.62 -14.76 -7.35
C LYS A 203 24.74 -15.77 -7.57
N GLU A 204 24.50 -16.78 -8.40
CA GLU A 204 25.45 -17.84 -8.72
C GLU A 204 25.57 -17.95 -10.25
N GLY A 205 26.81 -17.98 -10.76
CA GLY A 205 27.06 -17.99 -12.21
C GLY A 205 26.53 -16.75 -12.96
N GLY A 206 26.27 -15.65 -12.25
CA GLY A 206 25.70 -14.42 -12.80
C GLY A 206 24.17 -14.30 -12.68
N LYS A 207 23.46 -15.38 -12.35
CA LYS A 207 21.99 -15.41 -12.22
C LYS A 207 21.55 -15.53 -10.76
N TRP A 208 20.47 -14.84 -10.38
CA TRP A 208 19.86 -14.98 -9.06
C TRP A 208 19.12 -16.32 -8.92
N GLN A 209 19.22 -16.93 -7.74
CA GLN A 209 18.57 -18.19 -7.38
C GLN A 209 18.04 -18.15 -5.95
N VAL A 210 16.96 -18.89 -5.70
CA VAL A 210 16.36 -19.07 -4.37
C VAL A 210 17.11 -20.13 -3.57
N VAL A 211 17.54 -19.78 -2.35
CA VAL A 211 18.17 -20.70 -1.40
C VAL A 211 17.05 -21.38 -0.61
N ARG A 212 16.56 -22.52 -1.14
CA ARG A 212 15.41 -23.24 -0.55
C ARG A 212 15.67 -23.73 0.88
N ASP A 213 16.91 -24.04 1.26
CA ASP A 213 17.28 -24.40 2.64
C ASP A 213 17.63 -23.18 3.54
N GLY A 214 17.42 -21.96 3.03
CA GLY A 214 17.61 -20.70 3.74
C GLY A 214 16.78 -20.63 5.02
N LYS A 215 17.46 -20.41 6.15
CA LYS A 215 16.85 -20.50 7.49
C LYS A 215 15.90 -19.36 7.84
N LEU A 216 15.98 -18.25 7.10
CA LEU A 216 15.15 -17.06 7.27
C LEU A 216 13.95 -17.04 6.30
N ASN A 217 13.82 -18.07 5.44
CA ASN A 217 12.66 -18.23 4.57
C ASN A 217 11.37 -18.24 5.39
N ARG A 218 10.37 -17.44 5.00
CA ARG A 218 9.12 -17.27 5.75
C ARG A 218 7.99 -16.78 4.85
N ARG A 219 6.76 -17.26 5.10
CA ARG A 219 5.53 -16.62 4.65
C ARG A 219 4.89 -15.84 5.79
N ILE A 220 4.51 -14.61 5.49
CA ILE A 220 3.53 -13.80 6.24
C ILE A 220 2.21 -13.91 5.47
N MET A 221 1.09 -14.10 6.16
CA MET A 221 -0.22 -14.40 5.57
C MET A 221 -1.33 -13.63 6.30
N SER A 222 -2.55 -13.61 5.74
CA SER A 222 -3.75 -13.07 6.42
C SER A 222 -4.22 -13.92 7.62
N THR A 223 -3.47 -14.99 7.94
CA THR A 223 -3.62 -15.88 9.10
C THR A 223 -2.44 -15.83 10.09
N THR A 224 -1.36 -15.07 9.80
CA THR A 224 -0.19 -14.95 10.70
C THR A 224 -0.52 -14.12 11.94
N GLU A 225 -0.30 -14.62 13.16
CA GLU A 225 -0.49 -13.81 14.36
C GLU A 225 0.51 -12.63 14.41
N MET A 226 0.01 -11.44 14.74
CA MET A 226 0.74 -10.18 14.84
C MET A 226 0.35 -9.42 16.11
N ALA A 227 1.24 -8.57 16.61
CA ALA A 227 0.93 -7.63 17.67
C ALA A 227 0.42 -6.29 17.11
N LEU A 228 -0.57 -5.70 17.76
CA LEU A 228 -0.90 -4.28 17.56
C LEU A 228 0.00 -3.46 18.50
N SER A 229 0.69 -2.45 17.97
CA SER A 229 1.72 -1.70 18.71
C SER A 229 1.61 -0.19 18.49
N GLY A 230 2.12 0.61 19.43
CA GLY A 230 1.89 2.06 19.47
C GLY A 230 0.54 2.47 20.13
N PRO A 231 0.10 3.73 19.97
CA PRO A 231 -0.94 4.35 20.81
C PRO A 231 -2.34 3.75 20.75
N VAL A 232 -2.66 2.92 19.76
CA VAL A 232 -4.00 2.30 19.59
C VAL A 232 -4.07 0.90 20.22
N ALA A 233 -2.92 0.30 20.55
CA ALA A 233 -2.86 -1.03 21.15
C ALA A 233 -3.66 -1.10 22.47
N GLY A 234 -4.63 -2.02 22.53
CA GLY A 234 -5.51 -2.23 23.68
C GLY A 234 -6.71 -1.29 23.79
N HIS A 235 -6.91 -0.38 22.82
CA HIS A 235 -8.07 0.51 22.79
C HIS A 235 -9.38 -0.27 22.58
N ASP A 236 -10.50 0.20 23.13
CA ASP A 236 -11.76 -0.55 23.08
C ASP A 236 -12.28 -0.77 21.64
N ARG A 237 -12.00 0.18 20.74
CA ARG A 237 -12.37 0.15 19.31
C ARG A 237 -11.60 -0.88 18.46
N VAL A 238 -10.59 -1.56 19.02
CA VAL A 238 -9.83 -2.65 18.38
C VAL A 238 -9.96 -4.00 19.13
N LYS A 239 -10.90 -4.10 20.07
CA LYS A 239 -11.27 -5.36 20.73
C LYS A 239 -12.35 -6.08 19.94
N THR A 240 -12.20 -7.39 19.81
CA THR A 240 -13.12 -8.32 19.14
C THR A 240 -13.39 -9.51 20.07
N ASN A 241 -14.35 -10.40 19.75
CA ASN A 241 -14.62 -11.55 20.64
C ASN A 241 -13.41 -12.50 20.72
N ALA A 242 -12.64 -12.62 19.63
CA ALA A 242 -11.42 -13.42 19.56
C ALA A 242 -10.19 -12.76 20.23
N ASP A 243 -10.18 -11.43 20.36
CA ASP A 243 -9.15 -10.67 21.08
C ASP A 243 -9.76 -9.57 21.96
N PRO A 244 -10.22 -9.90 23.18
CA PRO A 244 -10.69 -8.92 24.14
C PRO A 244 -9.55 -8.07 24.74
N SER A 245 -8.28 -8.37 24.43
CA SER A 245 -7.16 -7.53 24.85
C SER A 245 -7.00 -6.30 23.94
N GLY A 246 -7.34 -6.41 22.66
CA GLY A 246 -7.14 -5.36 21.65
C GLY A 246 -5.67 -5.19 21.24
N ALA A 247 -4.82 -6.20 21.49
CA ALA A 247 -3.38 -6.15 21.30
C ALA A 247 -2.83 -7.24 20.37
N ARG A 248 -3.64 -8.22 19.93
CA ARG A 248 -3.25 -9.30 19.02
C ARG A 248 -4.18 -9.38 17.82
N VAL A 249 -3.65 -9.25 16.61
CA VAL A 249 -4.40 -9.35 15.36
C VAL A 249 -3.94 -10.56 14.57
N ILE A 250 -4.87 -11.22 13.87
CA ILE A 250 -4.57 -12.34 12.99
C ILE A 250 -4.43 -11.80 11.57
N GLY A 251 -3.20 -11.69 11.11
CA GLY A 251 -2.85 -11.44 9.73
C GLY A 251 -2.78 -9.98 9.30
N THR A 252 -2.41 -9.85 8.03
CA THR A 252 -2.34 -8.62 7.24
C THR A 252 -3.15 -8.80 5.96
N LEU A 253 -3.63 -7.69 5.38
CA LEU A 253 -4.50 -7.68 4.18
C LEU A 253 -3.98 -6.69 3.16
N ASN A 254 -4.21 -6.98 1.88
CA ASN A 254 -3.98 -6.09 0.74
C ASN A 254 -2.65 -5.34 0.84
N ASN A 255 -1.58 -6.14 0.73
CA ASN A 255 -0.23 -5.65 0.92
C ASN A 255 0.31 -5.13 -0.41
N CYS A 256 0.19 -3.82 -0.62
CA CYS A 256 0.59 -3.07 -1.82
C CYS A 256 2.11 -2.85 -1.87
N ALA A 257 2.58 -1.61 -1.83
CA ALA A 257 3.99 -1.27 -1.67
C ALA A 257 4.49 -1.46 -0.21
N GLY A 258 5.68 -0.93 0.11
CA GLY A 258 6.36 -1.27 1.36
C GLY A 258 7.55 -0.38 1.70
N GLY A 259 8.57 -0.99 2.31
CA GLY A 259 9.83 -0.35 2.63
C GLY A 259 10.84 -1.25 3.34
N VAL A 260 12.10 -0.81 3.40
CA VAL A 260 13.11 -1.39 4.29
C VAL A 260 13.62 -0.31 5.25
N THR A 261 13.54 -0.57 6.56
CA THR A 261 13.99 0.41 7.56
C THR A 261 15.52 0.53 7.61
N PRO A 262 16.07 1.65 8.14
CA PRO A 262 17.52 1.81 8.33
C PRO A 262 18.15 0.77 9.28
N TRP A 263 17.34 0.03 10.04
CA TRP A 263 17.76 -1.07 10.93
C TRP A 263 17.47 -2.47 10.36
N GLY A 264 17.12 -2.58 9.07
CA GLY A 264 16.95 -3.86 8.39
C GLY A 264 15.76 -4.65 8.89
N THR A 265 14.59 -4.00 8.95
CA THR A 265 13.28 -4.65 9.07
C THR A 265 12.46 -4.36 7.81
N TYR A 266 11.57 -5.29 7.50
CA TYR A 266 10.69 -5.24 6.35
C TYR A 266 9.38 -4.54 6.74
N VAL A 267 8.97 -3.58 5.92
CA VAL A 267 7.77 -2.78 6.10
C VAL A 267 6.78 -3.15 5.00
N MET A 268 5.57 -3.53 5.41
CA MET A 268 4.45 -3.86 4.53
C MET A 268 3.35 -2.83 4.78
N ALA A 269 2.74 -2.30 3.73
CA ALA A 269 1.59 -1.43 3.86
C ALA A 269 0.27 -2.23 3.76
N GLU A 270 -0.83 -1.72 4.29
CA GLU A 270 -2.17 -2.31 4.12
C GLU A 270 -3.06 -1.27 3.45
N GLU A 271 -3.50 -1.57 2.22
CA GLU A 271 -4.04 -0.60 1.28
C GLU A 271 -5.58 -0.72 1.15
N ASN A 272 -6.13 -1.37 0.13
CA ASN A 272 -7.56 -1.55 -0.15
C ASN A 272 -8.33 -2.50 0.81
N ILE A 273 -8.04 -2.43 2.13
CA ILE A 273 -8.65 -3.22 3.21
C ILE A 273 -10.19 -3.28 3.20
N HIS A 274 -10.86 -2.30 2.61
CA HIS A 274 -12.32 -2.19 2.52
C HIS A 274 -12.99 -3.31 1.70
N GLY A 275 -12.27 -3.91 0.74
CA GLY A 275 -12.76 -5.03 -0.07
C GLY A 275 -12.95 -6.34 0.71
N TYR A 276 -12.32 -6.47 1.88
CA TYR A 276 -12.22 -7.73 2.62
C TYR A 276 -13.33 -7.95 3.66
N PHE A 277 -14.11 -6.90 3.95
CA PHE A 277 -15.21 -6.95 4.92
C PHE A 277 -16.57 -6.96 4.22
N SER A 278 -17.55 -7.63 4.81
CA SER A 278 -18.92 -7.71 4.29
C SER A 278 -19.97 -7.75 5.41
N GLY A 279 -21.25 -7.81 5.03
CA GLY A 279 -22.38 -7.70 5.96
C GLY A 279 -22.67 -6.27 6.39
N GLU A 280 -23.72 -6.07 7.19
CA GLU A 280 -24.15 -4.74 7.64
C GLU A 280 -23.61 -4.43 9.04
N LEU A 281 -23.08 -3.22 9.22
CA LEU A 281 -22.74 -2.71 10.55
C LEU A 281 -24.04 -2.49 11.35
N PRO A 282 -24.11 -2.87 12.64
CA PRO A 282 -25.31 -2.68 13.46
C PRO A 282 -25.81 -1.23 13.46
N GLU A 283 -27.13 -1.03 13.41
CA GLU A 283 -27.73 0.30 13.37
C GLU A 283 -27.30 1.15 14.57
N GLY A 284 -26.80 2.36 14.31
CA GLY A 284 -26.32 3.28 15.35
C GLY A 284 -24.94 2.97 15.94
N HIS A 285 -24.18 2.01 15.40
CA HIS A 285 -22.82 1.71 15.85
C HIS A 285 -21.86 2.92 15.68
N SER A 286 -20.93 3.10 16.63
CA SER A 286 -20.01 4.26 16.66
C SER A 286 -19.12 4.37 15.41
N GLU A 287 -18.75 3.23 14.84
CA GLU A 287 -17.87 3.17 13.67
C GLU A 287 -18.54 3.58 12.35
N ALA A 288 -19.86 3.85 12.31
CA ALA A 288 -20.57 4.14 11.07
C ALA A 288 -19.98 5.33 10.27
N ALA A 289 -19.50 6.37 10.95
CA ALA A 289 -18.85 7.51 10.30
C ALA A 289 -17.42 7.20 9.82
N ASN A 290 -16.66 6.44 10.63
CA ASN A 290 -15.31 5.96 10.30
C ASN A 290 -15.33 5.06 9.06
N TYR A 291 -16.20 4.04 9.06
CA TYR A 291 -16.29 3.04 7.99
C TYR A 291 -16.82 3.64 6.69
N LYS A 292 -17.80 4.55 6.76
CA LYS A 292 -18.20 5.33 5.59
C LYS A 292 -17.05 6.14 4.97
N ARG A 293 -16.14 6.69 5.78
CA ARG A 293 -15.00 7.51 5.30
C ARG A 293 -13.84 6.67 4.72
N LEU A 294 -13.90 5.34 4.85
CA LEU A 294 -12.93 4.37 4.30
C LEU A 294 -13.58 3.40 3.30
N GLY A 295 -14.84 3.62 2.89
CA GLY A 295 -15.57 2.73 1.98
C GLY A 295 -15.89 1.34 2.55
N ILE A 296 -15.87 1.16 3.87
CA ILE A 296 -16.07 -0.14 4.52
C ILE A 296 -17.58 -0.36 4.82
N PRO A 297 -18.18 -1.50 4.45
CA PRO A 297 -17.64 -2.59 3.63
C PRO A 297 -17.86 -2.37 2.12
N GLU A 298 -16.96 -2.90 1.29
CA GLU A 298 -17.21 -3.09 -0.14
C GLU A 298 -17.56 -4.55 -0.46
N GLY A 299 -16.87 -5.53 0.15
CA GLY A 299 -17.19 -6.95 0.01
C GLY A 299 -16.78 -7.58 -1.32
N ALA A 300 -15.62 -7.19 -1.86
CA ALA A 300 -15.01 -7.82 -3.04
C ALA A 300 -14.62 -9.30 -2.82
N TYR A 301 -14.41 -9.72 -1.56
CA TYR A 301 -14.05 -11.08 -1.18
C TYR A 301 -15.15 -11.83 -0.43
N GLU A 302 -15.31 -13.13 -0.72
CA GLU A 302 -16.28 -14.02 -0.04
C GLU A 302 -15.86 -14.44 1.39
N TRP A 303 -14.79 -13.87 1.94
CA TRP A 303 -14.22 -14.29 3.23
C TRP A 303 -15.22 -14.18 4.38
N GLY A 304 -16.03 -13.11 4.42
CA GLY A 304 -17.09 -12.90 5.41
C GLY A 304 -18.27 -13.89 5.34
N ALA A 305 -18.36 -14.72 4.30
CA ALA A 305 -19.32 -15.83 4.21
C ALA A 305 -18.82 -17.08 4.97
N HIS A 306 -17.51 -17.26 5.09
CA HIS A 306 -16.86 -18.44 5.70
C HIS A 306 -16.21 -18.15 7.06
N TYR A 307 -15.91 -16.89 7.34
CA TYR A 307 -15.19 -16.43 8.53
C TYR A 307 -15.87 -15.22 9.17
N GLU A 308 -16.49 -15.43 10.33
CA GLU A 308 -17.28 -14.39 11.02
C GLU A 308 -16.50 -13.10 11.32
N ARG A 309 -15.18 -13.17 11.48
CA ARG A 309 -14.31 -11.99 11.69
C ARG A 309 -14.38 -10.96 10.56
N PHE A 310 -14.66 -11.37 9.32
CA PHE A 310 -14.79 -10.46 8.18
C PHE A 310 -16.23 -9.98 7.96
N ASN A 311 -17.15 -10.33 8.87
CA ASN A 311 -18.56 -9.95 8.80
C ASN A 311 -18.89 -8.88 9.86
N LEU A 312 -19.28 -7.67 9.42
CA LEU A 312 -19.52 -6.52 10.30
C LEU A 312 -20.69 -6.73 11.29
N ALA A 313 -21.63 -7.61 10.97
CA ALA A 313 -22.73 -7.96 11.87
C ALA A 313 -22.28 -8.90 13.02
N LYS A 314 -21.03 -9.40 12.98
CA LYS A 314 -20.45 -10.34 13.95
C LYS A 314 -19.27 -9.73 14.72
N GLU A 315 -18.32 -9.15 13.99
CA GLU A 315 -17.12 -8.51 14.55
C GLU A 315 -16.99 -7.06 14.04
N PRO A 316 -17.87 -6.15 14.50
CA PRO A 316 -17.95 -4.78 13.99
C PRO A 316 -16.70 -3.93 14.25
N ASN A 317 -15.74 -4.41 15.06
CA ASN A 317 -14.45 -3.76 15.34
C ASN A 317 -13.27 -4.38 14.58
N GLU A 318 -13.44 -5.52 13.88
CA GLU A 318 -12.31 -6.14 13.15
C GLU A 318 -11.67 -5.20 12.12
N PRO A 319 -12.41 -4.39 11.32
CA PRO A 319 -11.78 -3.47 10.36
C PRO A 319 -10.84 -2.42 10.98
N ASN A 320 -11.01 -2.07 12.25
CA ASN A 320 -10.09 -1.15 12.95
C ASN A 320 -8.71 -1.76 13.23
N ARG A 321 -8.54 -3.08 13.06
CA ARG A 321 -7.26 -3.79 13.22
C ARG A 321 -6.50 -3.94 11.89
N PHE A 322 -6.96 -3.28 10.83
CA PHE A 322 -6.37 -3.25 9.49
C PHE A 322 -6.28 -1.82 8.95
N GLY A 323 -5.42 -1.62 7.94
CA GLY A 323 -5.09 -0.32 7.35
C GLY A 323 -3.89 0.32 8.05
N TRP A 324 -2.95 -0.50 8.50
CA TRP A 324 -1.77 -0.09 9.26
C TRP A 324 -0.49 -0.55 8.57
N ILE A 325 0.57 0.24 8.69
CA ILE A 325 1.91 -0.24 8.39
C ILE A 325 2.29 -1.41 9.31
N VAL A 326 2.78 -2.50 8.74
CA VAL A 326 3.24 -3.71 9.42
C VAL A 326 4.74 -3.82 9.33
N GLU A 327 5.43 -3.95 10.46
CA GLU A 327 6.88 -4.19 10.52
C GLU A 327 7.18 -5.65 10.86
N VAL A 328 8.08 -6.28 10.10
CA VAL A 328 8.53 -7.67 10.26
C VAL A 328 10.03 -7.70 10.52
N ASP A 329 10.45 -8.39 11.60
CA ASP A 329 11.86 -8.69 11.80
C ASP A 329 12.26 -9.92 10.97
N VAL A 330 13.03 -9.68 9.91
CA VAL A 330 13.49 -10.69 8.97
C VAL A 330 14.64 -11.56 9.50
N ASN A 331 15.31 -11.13 10.57
CA ASN A 331 16.44 -11.84 11.17
C ASN A 331 16.01 -12.95 12.14
N ASP A 332 14.71 -13.04 12.47
CA ASP A 332 14.12 -14.16 13.20
C ASP A 332 12.84 -14.64 12.48
N PRO A 333 12.84 -15.87 11.92
CA PRO A 333 11.68 -16.40 11.21
C PRO A 333 10.48 -16.69 12.13
N ASN A 334 10.65 -16.60 13.46
CA ASN A 334 9.59 -16.76 14.46
C ASN A 334 9.14 -15.41 15.06
N SER A 335 9.71 -14.28 14.62
CA SER A 335 9.37 -12.96 15.14
C SER A 335 7.87 -12.67 14.95
N VAL A 336 7.22 -12.06 15.94
CA VAL A 336 5.81 -11.65 15.79
C VAL A 336 5.79 -10.29 15.07
N PRO A 337 5.21 -10.18 13.86
CA PRO A 337 5.09 -8.89 13.17
C PRO A 337 4.29 -7.88 13.98
N ARG A 338 4.50 -6.59 13.72
CA ARG A 338 3.88 -5.51 14.50
C ARG A 338 3.18 -4.50 13.60
N LYS A 339 1.88 -4.31 13.80
CA LYS A 339 1.13 -3.20 13.20
C LYS A 339 1.43 -1.91 13.97
N ARG A 340 2.01 -0.92 13.29
CA ARG A 340 2.62 0.30 13.86
C ARG A 340 1.63 1.47 13.89
N THR A 341 0.78 1.49 14.91
CA THR A 341 -0.40 2.37 14.93
C THR A 341 -0.10 3.86 15.06
N ALA A 342 1.12 4.25 15.48
CA ALA A 342 1.56 5.64 15.50
C ALA A 342 1.66 6.28 14.10
N MET A 343 1.71 5.44 13.05
CA MET A 343 1.81 5.86 11.64
C MET A 343 0.43 6.14 11.00
N GLY A 344 -0.67 5.96 11.75
CA GLY A 344 -2.04 6.26 11.31
C GLY A 344 -2.74 5.11 10.57
N ARG A 345 -4.06 5.22 10.44
CA ARG A 345 -4.91 4.23 9.78
C ARG A 345 -5.62 4.80 8.55
N PHE A 346 -5.31 4.24 7.40
CA PHE A 346 -5.85 4.59 6.09
C PHE A 346 -5.48 3.52 5.06
N LYS A 347 -5.66 3.76 3.75
CA LYS A 347 -5.22 2.82 2.71
C LYS A 347 -3.76 3.12 2.37
N HIS A 348 -2.83 2.53 3.11
CA HIS A 348 -1.41 2.84 2.90
C HIS A 348 -0.92 2.17 1.62
N GLU A 349 -0.45 2.96 0.66
CA GLU A 349 0.33 2.42 -0.46
C GLU A 349 1.62 1.77 0.06
N GLY A 350 2.44 2.57 0.75
CA GLY A 350 3.84 2.25 1.04
C GLY A 350 4.37 3.14 2.16
N ALA A 351 5.57 2.82 2.67
CA ALA A 351 6.18 3.55 3.77
C ALA A 351 7.71 3.51 3.69
N GLU A 352 8.26 4.24 2.72
CA GLU A 352 9.71 4.42 2.58
C GLU A 352 10.26 5.53 3.50
N SER A 353 11.55 5.41 3.82
CA SER A 353 12.13 6.12 4.96
C SER A 353 13.46 6.82 4.69
N ILE A 354 13.77 7.82 5.53
CA ILE A 354 15.05 8.52 5.54
C ILE A 354 15.47 8.89 6.97
N VAL A 355 16.75 8.73 7.29
CA VAL A 355 17.34 9.30 8.51
C VAL A 355 17.57 10.80 8.27
N ALA A 356 16.81 11.64 8.96
CA ALA A 356 16.94 13.10 8.85
C ALA A 356 18.26 13.58 9.45
N GLY A 357 18.69 14.80 9.07
CA GLY A 357 19.95 15.39 9.53
C GLY A 357 20.06 15.64 11.05
N ASP A 358 18.97 15.49 11.81
CA ASP A 358 18.99 15.52 13.28
C ASP A 358 19.07 14.11 13.92
N GLY A 359 19.10 13.05 13.12
CA GLY A 359 19.18 11.65 13.53
C GLY A 359 17.84 10.95 13.75
N ARG A 360 16.69 11.63 13.66
CA ARG A 360 15.36 10.98 13.69
C ARG A 360 15.05 10.33 12.35
N VAL A 361 14.21 9.29 12.35
CA VAL A 361 13.76 8.67 11.11
C VAL A 361 12.43 9.28 10.70
N VAL A 362 12.30 9.53 9.40
CA VAL A 362 11.12 10.08 8.76
C VAL A 362 10.61 9.04 7.78
N PHE A 363 9.34 8.69 7.91
CA PHE A 363 8.60 7.89 6.93
C PHE A 363 7.64 8.80 6.19
N TYR A 364 7.53 8.59 4.88
CA TYR A 364 6.53 9.25 4.04
C TYR A 364 5.53 8.18 3.57
N LEU A 365 4.24 8.53 3.57
CA LEU A 365 3.17 7.56 3.34
C LEU A 365 2.13 8.16 2.38
N GLY A 366 1.79 7.39 1.35
CA GLY A 366 0.65 7.64 0.45
C GLY A 366 -0.61 7.01 1.01
N ASP A 367 -1.75 7.66 0.77
CA ASP A 367 -3.09 7.14 1.09
C ASP A 367 -3.84 7.04 -0.23
N ASP A 368 -3.78 5.87 -0.89
CA ASP A 368 -4.26 5.73 -2.27
C ASP A 368 -5.79 5.70 -2.34
N GLU A 369 -6.35 6.91 -2.43
CA GLU A 369 -7.67 7.11 -2.95
C GLU A 369 -7.77 8.47 -3.61
N ARG A 370 -8.68 8.60 -4.59
CA ARG A 370 -8.97 9.88 -5.22
C ARG A 370 -9.35 10.92 -4.16
N PHE A 371 -8.59 12.01 -4.11
CA PHE A 371 -8.73 13.11 -3.17
C PHE A 371 -8.36 12.85 -1.71
N ASP A 372 -7.71 11.73 -1.37
CA ASP A 372 -7.07 11.55 -0.06
C ASP A 372 -5.65 12.17 -0.03
N TYR A 373 -4.75 11.72 0.85
CA TYR A 373 -3.73 12.59 1.44
C TYR A 373 -2.30 12.04 1.44
N VAL A 374 -1.30 12.93 1.50
CA VAL A 374 0.10 12.56 1.75
C VAL A 374 0.45 12.80 3.22
N TYR A 375 1.04 11.80 3.86
CA TYR A 375 1.41 11.82 5.27
C TYR A 375 2.92 11.73 5.49
N LYS A 376 3.33 12.10 6.71
CA LYS A 376 4.71 12.03 7.18
C LYS A 376 4.77 11.68 8.67
N PHE A 377 5.30 10.51 8.99
CA PHE A 377 5.62 10.14 10.36
C PHE A 377 7.07 10.52 10.70
N VAL A 378 7.29 11.07 11.90
CA VAL A 378 8.64 11.39 12.41
C VAL A 378 8.80 10.75 13.78
N THR A 379 9.80 9.89 13.94
CA THR A 379 10.09 9.20 15.22
C THR A 379 10.40 10.21 16.33
N ALA A 380 10.01 9.91 17.57
CA ALA A 380 10.41 10.69 18.74
C ALA A 380 11.89 10.43 19.08
N GLY A 381 12.28 9.14 19.08
CA GLY A 381 13.66 8.70 19.22
C GLY A 381 14.51 8.92 17.96
N LYS A 382 15.81 8.72 18.10
CA LYS A 382 16.80 8.78 17.00
C LYS A 382 17.21 7.38 16.57
N PHE A 383 17.56 7.23 15.30
CA PHE A 383 18.25 6.04 14.80
C PHE A 383 19.61 5.88 15.46
N ASN A 384 19.87 4.69 15.98
CA ASN A 384 21.19 4.28 16.46
C ASN A 384 21.79 3.27 15.47
N PRO A 385 22.81 3.65 14.67
CA PRO A 385 23.45 2.72 13.73
C PRO A 385 24.24 1.61 14.43
N ASP A 386 24.65 1.82 15.69
CA ASP A 386 25.49 0.89 16.44
C ASP A 386 24.68 -0.11 17.31
N ASP A 387 23.37 0.09 17.46
CA ASP A 387 22.46 -0.79 18.21
C ASP A 387 21.12 -0.96 17.50
N ARG A 388 20.98 -2.08 16.77
CA ARG A 388 19.73 -2.47 16.11
C ARG A 388 18.57 -2.59 17.10
N ALA A 389 18.79 -3.14 18.29
CA ALA A 389 17.73 -3.42 19.25
C ALA A 389 17.11 -2.13 19.81
N ALA A 390 17.91 -1.07 19.97
CA ALA A 390 17.43 0.25 20.33
C ALA A 390 16.44 0.86 19.30
N ASN A 391 16.49 0.42 18.03
CA ASN A 391 15.63 0.93 16.97
C ASN A 391 14.26 0.23 16.88
N MET A 392 14.13 -1.00 17.40
CA MET A 392 12.97 -1.88 17.17
C MET A 392 11.61 -1.40 17.73
N ASN A 393 11.57 -0.26 18.43
CA ASN A 393 10.34 0.37 18.90
C ASN A 393 10.21 1.85 18.45
N LEU A 394 11.07 2.32 17.52
CA LEU A 394 11.02 3.72 17.04
C LEU A 394 9.71 4.06 16.32
N LEU A 395 9.00 3.06 15.78
CA LEU A 395 7.71 3.24 15.09
C LEU A 395 6.50 3.25 16.05
N ASP A 396 6.72 3.10 17.36
CA ASP A 396 5.65 3.16 18.37
C ASP A 396 5.48 4.56 19.00
N ASP A 397 6.48 5.44 18.87
CA ASP A 397 6.49 6.80 19.44
C ASP A 397 7.05 7.83 18.45
N GLY A 398 6.28 8.89 18.20
CA GLY A 398 6.59 9.90 17.21
C GLY A 398 5.41 10.84 16.94
N THR A 399 5.43 11.51 15.80
CA THR A 399 4.34 12.39 15.37
C THR A 399 4.03 12.16 13.91
N LEU A 400 2.79 11.74 13.63
CA LEU A 400 2.21 11.73 12.29
C LEU A 400 1.82 13.15 11.90
N HIS A 401 2.03 13.51 10.64
CA HIS A 401 1.63 14.77 10.05
C HIS A 401 0.94 14.51 8.71
N VAL A 402 0.09 15.43 8.28
CA VAL A 402 -0.48 15.45 6.93
C VAL A 402 -0.04 16.70 6.17
N ALA A 403 0.13 16.57 4.85
CA ALA A 403 0.57 17.64 3.97
C ALA A 403 -0.54 18.67 3.67
N LYS A 404 -0.15 19.94 3.63
CA LYS A 404 -0.92 21.03 3.05
C LYS A 404 -0.03 21.86 2.15
N PHE A 405 -0.33 21.85 0.86
CA PHE A 405 0.44 22.56 -0.15
C PHE A 405 -0.05 24.00 -0.32
N ALA A 406 0.88 24.93 -0.51
CA ALA A 406 0.59 26.33 -0.76
C ALA A 406 0.91 26.73 -2.21
N GLU A 407 0.27 27.78 -2.71
CA GLU A 407 0.46 28.27 -4.08
C GLU A 407 1.89 28.79 -4.37
N ASP A 408 2.63 29.18 -3.32
CA ASP A 408 4.05 29.52 -3.42
C ASP A 408 4.97 28.29 -3.57
N GLY A 409 4.42 27.09 -3.42
CA GLY A 409 5.11 25.80 -3.56
C GLY A 409 5.75 25.31 -2.28
N SER A 410 5.49 25.96 -1.15
CA SER A 410 5.80 25.42 0.18
C SER A 410 4.80 24.32 0.58
N VAL A 411 5.20 23.49 1.54
CA VAL A 411 4.35 22.48 2.18
C VAL A 411 4.37 22.70 3.69
N GLU A 412 3.19 22.78 4.29
CA GLU A 412 3.00 22.73 5.73
C GLU A 412 2.74 21.27 6.14
N TRP A 413 3.46 20.78 7.15
CA TRP A 413 3.24 19.46 7.73
C TRP A 413 2.45 19.63 9.03
N MET A 414 1.13 19.41 8.96
CA MET A 414 0.22 19.65 10.08
C MET A 414 0.19 18.43 11.02
N PRO A 415 0.53 18.57 12.31
CA PRO A 415 0.65 17.43 13.22
C PRO A 415 -0.72 16.85 13.63
N ILE A 416 -0.88 15.54 13.47
CA ILE A 416 -2.06 14.77 13.83
C ILE A 416 -1.95 14.38 15.31
N VAL A 417 -2.33 15.31 16.19
CA VAL A 417 -2.19 15.19 17.65
C VAL A 417 -3.48 15.60 18.35
N PHE A 418 -4.02 14.70 19.17
CA PHE A 418 -5.18 14.95 20.01
C PHE A 418 -4.97 16.14 20.97
N GLY A 419 -6.00 16.95 21.15
CA GLY A 419 -5.96 18.18 21.93
C GLY A 419 -5.34 19.38 21.21
N ARG A 420 -5.00 19.26 19.90
CA ARG A 420 -4.48 20.38 19.09
C ARG A 420 -5.42 20.74 17.95
N GLY A 421 -5.59 22.04 17.72
CA GLY A 421 -6.45 22.57 16.65
C GLY A 421 -7.86 21.97 16.74
N PRO A 422 -8.41 21.40 15.65
CA PRO A 422 -9.74 20.79 15.64
C PRO A 422 -9.78 19.37 16.24
N LEU A 423 -8.64 18.76 16.59
CA LEU A 423 -8.57 17.35 16.99
C LEU A 423 -8.91 17.15 18.47
N THR A 424 -10.16 17.44 18.84
CA THR A 424 -10.66 17.49 20.22
C THR A 424 -11.97 16.74 20.40
N ALA A 425 -12.45 16.63 21.65
CA ALA A 425 -13.75 16.05 21.99
C ALA A 425 -14.94 16.80 21.37
N GLU A 426 -14.80 18.09 21.04
CA GLU A 426 -15.84 18.85 20.34
C GLU A 426 -16.07 18.31 18.92
N ASN A 427 -15.02 17.76 18.30
CA ASN A 427 -15.08 17.02 17.04
C ASN A 427 -15.04 15.49 17.25
N GLY A 428 -15.49 15.00 18.41
CA GLY A 428 -15.75 13.56 18.63
C GLY A 428 -14.52 12.67 18.82
N PHE A 429 -13.31 13.22 19.00
CA PHE A 429 -12.14 12.43 19.42
C PHE A 429 -12.02 12.42 20.94
N ALA A 430 -11.83 11.27 21.58
CA ALA A 430 -11.60 11.18 23.03
C ALA A 430 -10.10 11.01 23.38
N SER A 431 -9.29 10.58 22.41
CA SER A 431 -7.90 10.17 22.63
C SER A 431 -7.03 10.32 21.36
N GLN A 432 -5.71 10.16 21.51
CA GLN A 432 -4.81 9.98 20.37
C GLN A 432 -5.13 8.69 19.58
N ALA A 433 -5.68 7.66 20.24
CA ALA A 433 -6.05 6.43 19.56
C ALA A 433 -7.22 6.65 18.58
N ASP A 434 -8.24 7.43 18.96
CA ASP A 434 -9.34 7.79 18.05
C ASP A 434 -8.84 8.59 16.83
N VAL A 435 -7.96 9.56 17.08
CA VAL A 435 -7.33 10.38 16.03
C VAL A 435 -6.54 9.52 15.03
N LEU A 436 -5.91 8.43 15.49
CA LEU A 436 -5.17 7.50 14.63
C LEU A 436 -6.09 6.48 13.93
N ILE A 437 -7.14 5.97 14.58
CA ILE A 437 -8.14 5.09 13.96
C ILE A 437 -8.89 5.79 12.82
N GLU A 438 -9.20 7.08 13.02
CA GLU A 438 -9.90 7.96 12.08
C GLU A 438 -8.94 8.97 11.41
N THR A 439 -7.73 8.54 11.03
CA THR A 439 -6.67 9.45 10.52
C THR A 439 -7.15 10.31 9.34
N ARG A 440 -7.87 9.73 8.37
CA ARG A 440 -8.47 10.49 7.25
C ARG A 440 -9.39 11.62 7.72
N ARG A 441 -10.24 11.38 8.72
CA ARG A 441 -11.14 12.40 9.30
C ARG A 441 -10.40 13.45 10.13
N ALA A 442 -9.27 13.08 10.75
CA ALA A 442 -8.38 14.05 11.38
C ALA A 442 -7.70 14.97 10.32
N ALA A 443 -7.26 14.40 9.20
CA ALA A 443 -6.71 15.16 8.06
C ALA A 443 -7.76 16.08 7.38
N ASP A 444 -8.98 15.57 7.19
CA ASP A 444 -10.14 16.34 6.72
C ASP A 444 -10.32 17.64 7.53
N LEU A 445 -10.34 17.51 8.86
CA LEU A 445 -10.54 18.62 9.80
C LEU A 445 -9.36 19.60 9.88
N LEU A 446 -8.12 19.13 9.71
CA LEU A 446 -6.93 19.99 9.60
C LEU A 446 -6.92 20.81 8.30
N GLY A 447 -7.74 20.46 7.32
CA GLY A 447 -7.77 21.11 6.01
C GLY A 447 -6.55 20.75 5.17
N ALA A 448 -6.22 19.46 5.13
CA ALA A 448 -5.18 18.88 4.28
C ALA A 448 -5.51 19.05 2.79
N THR A 449 -4.47 19.07 1.93
CA THR A 449 -4.66 19.20 0.48
C THR A 449 -5.12 17.87 -0.11
N LYS A 450 -6.26 17.85 -0.80
CA LYS A 450 -6.76 16.66 -1.50
C LYS A 450 -5.88 16.34 -2.71
N MET A 451 -5.38 15.11 -2.81
CA MET A 451 -4.37 14.70 -3.77
C MET A 451 -4.94 13.79 -4.87
N ASP A 452 -4.22 13.69 -5.99
CA ASP A 452 -4.61 12.90 -7.16
C ASP A 452 -4.02 11.48 -7.04
N ARG A 453 -4.61 10.64 -6.16
CA ARG A 453 -4.16 9.27 -5.81
C ARG A 453 -2.67 9.15 -5.42
N PRO A 454 -2.32 9.43 -4.16
CA PRO A 454 -0.97 9.24 -3.62
C PRO A 454 -0.56 7.77 -3.51
N GLU A 455 -0.01 7.27 -4.59
CA GLU A 455 0.76 6.02 -4.66
C GLU A 455 2.18 6.23 -4.06
N ASP A 456 3.15 5.46 -4.55
CA ASP A 456 4.55 5.36 -4.10
C ASP A 456 5.24 6.69 -3.74
N ILE A 457 5.95 6.71 -2.59
CA ILE A 457 6.69 7.88 -2.11
C ILE A 457 8.15 7.57 -1.79
N GLN A 458 9.07 7.99 -2.65
CA GLN A 458 10.51 7.78 -2.47
C GLN A 458 11.22 9.03 -1.90
N PRO A 459 11.71 9.02 -0.65
CA PRO A 459 12.70 9.97 -0.17
C PRO A 459 14.08 9.65 -0.75
N ASN A 460 14.86 10.68 -1.10
CA ASN A 460 16.21 10.54 -1.65
C ASN A 460 17.23 11.25 -0.75
N ALA A 461 18.04 10.46 -0.03
CA ALA A 461 19.04 11.00 0.89
C ALA A 461 20.22 11.72 0.21
N GLY A 462 20.50 11.43 -1.06
CA GLY A 462 21.59 12.05 -1.82
C GLY A 462 21.30 13.49 -2.26
N ASN A 463 20.02 13.87 -2.41
CA ASN A 463 19.63 15.22 -2.82
C ASN A 463 18.61 15.91 -1.89
N GLY A 464 18.14 15.24 -0.84
CA GLY A 464 17.19 15.77 0.14
C GLY A 464 15.77 15.99 -0.37
N LYS A 465 15.43 15.48 -1.56
CA LYS A 465 14.08 15.56 -2.14
C LYS A 465 13.24 14.35 -1.76
N VAL A 466 11.93 14.52 -1.88
CA VAL A 466 10.93 13.45 -1.79
C VAL A 466 10.13 13.48 -3.07
N TYR A 467 9.93 12.32 -3.67
CA TYR A 467 9.18 12.12 -4.91
C TYR A 467 7.90 11.38 -4.53
N VAL A 468 6.74 11.87 -5.00
CA VAL A 468 5.41 11.31 -4.72
C VAL A 468 4.76 11.01 -6.06
N MET A 469 4.31 9.78 -6.25
CA MET A 469 3.48 9.41 -7.38
C MET A 469 2.04 9.90 -7.16
N LEU A 470 1.44 10.45 -8.21
CA LEU A 470 0.06 10.92 -8.26
C LEU A 470 -0.54 10.34 -9.54
N THR A 471 -1.10 9.13 -9.42
CA THR A 471 -1.25 8.21 -10.56
C THR A 471 -2.32 8.64 -11.55
N ASN A 472 -3.50 9.00 -11.05
CA ASN A 472 -4.64 9.43 -11.83
C ASN A 472 -5.72 10.06 -10.92
N ASN A 473 -6.61 10.84 -11.53
CA ASN A 473 -7.83 11.34 -10.89
C ASN A 473 -8.88 11.71 -11.96
N SER A 474 -9.12 10.76 -12.87
CA SER A 474 -10.04 10.88 -14.02
C SER A 474 -11.49 10.55 -13.69
#